data_AF-A0A7S3WT71-F1
#
_entry.id   AF-A0A7S3WT71-F1
#
_cell.length_a   1.000
_cell.length_b   1.000
_cell.length_c   1.000
_cell.angle_alpha   90.00
_cell.angle_beta   90.00
_cell.angle_gamma   90.00
#
_symmetry.space_group_name_H-M   'P 1'
#
loop_
_entity.id
_entity.type
_entity.pdbx_description
1 polymer ?
#
loop_
_entity_poly.entity_id
_entity_poly.type
_entity_poly.pdbx_seq_one_letter_code
_entity_poly.pdbx_strand_id
1 'polypeptide(L)'
;AKQVAGIFFGLMLIAVATDGSIRAQVKSFRDLEGQLRTFRIKDAQSSCCSNGHVDPLSKEAIPCDRDVLISSVDIWFGSAGSFEDYVQATLRQHVSMKVMMPYRYMLFSTTPFVLS
;
A
#
# COMPACT_ATOMS: atom_id res chain seq x y z
N ALA A 1 1.43 -40.45 6.64
CA ALA A 1 1.31 -39.42 5.58
C ALA A 1 0.14 -38.45 5.81
N LYS A 2 -1.14 -38.86 5.65
CA LYS A 2 -2.31 -37.95 5.71
C LYS A 2 -2.47 -37.20 7.03
N GLN A 3 -2.28 -37.89 8.16
CA GLN A 3 -2.43 -37.30 9.49
C GLN A 3 -1.32 -36.28 9.80
N VAL A 4 -0.10 -36.57 9.36
CA VAL A 4 1.07 -35.66 9.51
C VAL A 4 0.88 -34.40 8.66
N ALA A 5 0.44 -34.54 7.41
CA ALA A 5 0.14 -33.42 6.53
C ALA A 5 -0.93 -32.47 7.12
N GLY A 6 -1.98 -33.02 7.75
CA GLY A 6 -3.01 -32.22 8.42
C GLY A 6 -2.48 -31.38 9.58
N ILE A 7 -1.53 -31.92 10.37
CA ILE A 7 -0.90 -31.20 11.48
C ILE A 7 -0.06 -30.03 10.98
N PHE A 8 0.79 -30.24 9.96
CA PHE A 8 1.61 -29.17 9.38
C PHE A 8 0.77 -28.07 8.73
N PHE A 9 -0.32 -28.43 8.05
CA PHE A 9 -1.26 -27.46 7.50
C PHE A 9 -1.93 -26.63 8.60
N GLY A 10 -2.34 -27.26 9.70
CA GLY A 10 -2.88 -26.56 10.87
C GLY A 10 -1.88 -25.59 11.49
N LEU A 11 -0.63 -26.03 11.70
CA LEU A 11 0.45 -25.18 12.22
C LEU A 11 0.77 -24.00 11.29
N MET A 12 0.75 -24.22 9.97
CA MET A 12 0.92 -23.16 8.98
C MET A 12 -0.17 -22.09 9.11
N LEU A 13 -1.44 -22.47 9.20
CA LEU A 13 -2.56 -21.52 9.34
C LEU A 13 -2.43 -20.70 10.63
N ILE A 14 -2.04 -21.33 11.73
CA ILE A 14 -1.80 -20.65 13.02
C ILE A 14 -0.63 -19.67 12.89
N ALA A 15 0.47 -20.10 12.27
CA ALA A 15 1.67 -19.27 12.11
C ALA A 15 1.42 -18.06 11.18
N VAL A 16 0.57 -18.21 10.18
CA VAL A 16 0.10 -17.11 9.31
C VAL A 16 -0.82 -16.17 10.08
N ALA A 17 -1.81 -16.69 10.81
CA ALA A 17 -2.77 -15.86 11.56
C ALA A 17 -2.13 -15.07 12.72
N THR A 18 -1.07 -15.63 13.30
CA THR A 18 -0.32 -15.02 14.41
C THR A 18 0.81 -14.10 13.96
N ASP A 19 1.13 -14.05 12.66
CA ASP A 19 2.21 -13.19 12.15
C ASP A 19 1.85 -11.70 12.19
N GLY A 20 2.76 -10.90 12.78
CA GLY A 20 2.59 -9.46 12.91
C GLY A 20 2.73 -8.69 11.60
N SER A 21 3.56 -9.16 10.66
CA SER A 21 3.75 -8.55 9.34
C SER A 21 2.51 -8.70 8.48
N ILE A 22 1.83 -9.85 8.54
CA ILE A 22 0.54 -10.05 7.85
C ILE A 22 -0.51 -9.09 8.40
N ARG A 23 -0.61 -8.95 9.74
CA ARG A 23 -1.52 -7.98 10.36
C ARG A 23 -1.18 -6.54 9.96
N ALA A 24 0.10 -6.17 9.93
CA ALA A 24 0.56 -4.85 9.52
C ALA A 24 0.22 -4.57 8.05
N GLN A 25 0.39 -5.55 7.16
CA GLN A 25 0.03 -5.44 5.76
C GLN A 25 -1.49 -5.25 5.58
N VAL A 26 -2.31 -6.08 6.22
CA VAL A 26 -3.78 -5.95 6.19
C VAL A 26 -4.20 -4.58 6.70
N LYS A 27 -3.59 -4.09 7.79
CA LYS A 27 -3.84 -2.75 8.32
C LYS A 27 -3.45 -1.66 7.31
N SER A 28 -2.26 -1.74 6.74
CA SER A 28 -1.77 -0.77 5.74
C SER A 28 -2.70 -0.68 4.53
N PHE A 29 -3.19 -1.82 4.03
CA PHE A 29 -4.19 -1.83 2.94
C PHE A 29 -5.50 -1.17 3.35
N ARG A 30 -6.00 -1.44 4.55
CA ARG A 30 -7.22 -0.81 5.08
C ARG A 30 -7.05 0.71 5.24
N ASP A 31 -5.89 1.14 5.73
CA ASP A 31 -5.59 2.56 5.89
C ASP A 31 -5.51 3.25 4.51
N LEU A 32 -4.87 2.61 3.52
CA LEU A 32 -4.82 3.09 2.13
C LEU A 32 -6.21 3.18 1.49
N GLU A 33 -7.05 2.16 1.67
CA GLU A 33 -8.44 2.18 1.19
C GLU A 33 -9.23 3.34 1.81
N GLY A 34 -9.02 3.60 3.10
CA GLY A 34 -9.59 4.74 3.80
C GLY A 34 -9.11 6.08 3.23
N GLN A 35 -7.81 6.22 2.97
CA GLN A 35 -7.21 7.41 2.37
C GLN A 35 -7.74 7.68 0.96
N LEU A 36 -7.90 6.64 0.14
CA LEU A 36 -8.43 6.76 -1.22
C LEU A 36 -9.92 7.16 -1.22
N ARG A 37 -10.70 6.71 -0.23
CA ARG A 37 -12.14 7.02 -0.15
C ARG A 37 -12.43 8.52 0.03
N THR A 38 -11.59 9.22 0.77
CA THR A 38 -11.76 10.66 1.04
C THR A 38 -10.61 11.47 0.47
N PHE A 39 -9.95 10.96 -0.58
CA PHE A 39 -8.79 11.58 -1.16
C PHE A 39 -9.13 12.97 -1.71
N ARG A 40 -8.35 13.98 -1.30
CA ARG A 40 -8.37 15.33 -1.86
C ARG A 40 -6.95 15.74 -2.22
N ILE A 41 -6.75 16.28 -3.42
CA ILE A 41 -5.41 16.67 -3.88
C ILE A 41 -4.82 17.80 -3.02
N LYS A 42 -5.65 18.66 -2.46
CA LYS A 42 -5.27 19.75 -1.55
C LYS A 42 -4.80 19.29 -0.16
N ASP A 43 -5.15 18.07 0.25
CA ASP A 43 -4.77 17.53 1.55
C ASP A 43 -3.49 16.68 1.46
N ALA A 44 -3.03 16.36 0.24
CA ALA A 44 -1.77 15.66 0.00
C ALA A 44 -0.59 16.47 0.55
N GLN A 45 0.34 15.83 1.24
CA GLN A 45 1.57 16.49 1.71
C GLN A 45 2.69 16.24 0.71
N SER A 46 3.43 17.29 0.36
CA SER A 46 4.62 17.24 -0.48
C SER A 46 5.83 17.72 0.33
N SER A 47 7.00 17.16 0.03
CA SER A 47 8.21 17.50 0.79
C SER A 47 8.57 18.98 0.67
N CYS A 48 8.30 19.62 -0.47
CA CYS A 48 8.54 21.05 -0.66
C CYS A 48 7.76 21.89 0.37
N CYS A 49 6.49 21.56 0.65
CA CYS A 49 5.67 22.30 1.60
C CYS A 49 6.10 22.06 3.05
N SER A 50 6.50 20.83 3.40
CA SER A 50 6.96 20.49 4.75
C SER A 50 8.29 21.18 5.12
N ASN A 51 9.12 21.50 4.12
CA ASN A 51 10.37 22.23 4.31
C ASN A 51 10.21 23.75 4.14
N GLY A 52 8.98 24.26 4.04
CA GLY A 52 8.72 25.70 3.90
C GLY A 52 9.18 26.27 2.55
N HIS A 53 9.17 25.47 1.49
CA HIS A 53 9.67 25.83 0.16
C HIS A 53 11.16 26.23 0.16
N VAL A 54 11.95 25.56 1.01
CA VAL A 54 13.41 25.72 1.08
C VAL A 54 14.08 24.39 0.80
N ASP A 55 15.06 24.38 -0.10
CA ASP A 55 15.89 23.21 -0.34
C ASP A 55 16.75 22.90 0.90
N PRO A 56 16.71 21.68 1.46
CA PRO A 56 17.41 21.36 2.69
C PRO A 56 18.94 21.36 2.54
N LEU A 57 19.49 21.21 1.34
CA LEU A 57 20.93 21.17 1.06
C LEU A 57 21.48 22.56 0.72
N SER A 58 20.94 23.23 -0.30
CA SER A 58 21.41 24.53 -0.79
C SER A 58 20.91 25.71 0.05
N LYS A 59 19.85 25.52 0.84
CA LYS A 59 19.14 26.57 1.60
C LYS A 59 18.47 27.64 0.75
N GLU A 60 18.31 27.38 -0.54
CA GLU A 60 17.65 28.30 -1.47
C GLU A 60 16.13 28.09 -1.49
N ALA A 61 15.39 29.15 -1.83
CA ALA A 61 13.95 29.06 -2.03
C ALA A 61 13.65 28.26 -3.30
N ILE A 62 12.75 27.29 -3.21
CA ILE A 62 12.33 26.44 -4.33
C ILE A 62 10.87 26.69 -4.70
N PRO A 63 10.50 26.54 -5.98
CA PRO A 63 9.10 26.55 -6.38
C PRO A 63 8.33 25.41 -5.71
N CYS A 64 7.02 25.59 -5.60
CA CYS A 64 6.14 24.58 -5.05
C CYS A 64 5.90 23.47 -6.09
N ASP A 65 6.43 22.27 -5.84
CA ASP A 65 6.16 21.10 -6.69
C ASP A 65 4.66 20.79 -6.82
N ARG A 66 3.87 21.19 -5.82
CA ARG A 66 2.42 20.99 -5.82
C ARG A 66 1.74 21.72 -6.98
N ASP A 67 2.19 22.92 -7.30
CA ASP A 67 1.56 23.75 -8.33
C ASP A 67 1.76 23.13 -9.71
N VAL A 68 2.94 22.54 -9.92
CA VAL A 68 3.28 21.77 -11.13
C VAL A 68 2.41 20.52 -11.23
N LEU A 69 2.22 19.79 -10.12
CA LEU A 69 1.38 18.60 -10.08
C LEU A 69 -0.10 18.93 -10.34
N ILE A 70 -0.64 19.98 -9.73
CA ILE A 70 -2.03 20.41 -9.95
C ILE A 70 -2.23 20.81 -11.41
N SER A 71 -1.30 21.58 -11.97
CA SER A 71 -1.35 21.96 -13.39
C SER A 71 -1.34 20.73 -14.32
N SER A 72 -0.53 19.72 -14.00
CA SER A 72 -0.49 18.47 -14.74
C SER A 72 -1.81 17.69 -14.62
N VAL A 73 -2.40 17.67 -13.42
CA VAL A 73 -3.70 17.05 -13.17
C VAL A 73 -4.81 17.75 -13.95
N ASP A 74 -4.83 19.08 -14.00
CA ASP A 74 -5.80 19.82 -14.79
C ASP A 74 -5.64 19.53 -16.30
N ILE A 75 -4.42 19.38 -16.80
CA ILE A 75 -4.17 18.98 -18.20
C ILE A 75 -4.67 17.57 -18.48
N TRP A 76 -4.45 16.60 -17.58
CA TRP A 76 -4.79 15.19 -17.83
C TRP A 76 -6.25 14.85 -17.55
N PHE A 77 -6.87 15.48 -16.54
CA PHE A 77 -8.21 15.15 -16.06
C PHE A 77 -9.22 16.28 -16.29
N GLY A 78 -8.79 17.43 -16.80
CA GLY A 78 -9.63 18.62 -17.03
C GLY A 78 -9.93 19.42 -15.76
N SER A 79 -9.85 18.79 -14.58
CA SER A 79 -9.90 19.47 -13.29
C SER A 79 -9.36 18.58 -12.16
N ALA A 80 -8.91 19.20 -11.08
CA ALA A 80 -8.66 18.54 -9.80
C ALA A 80 -9.87 17.71 -9.30
N GLY A 81 -11.11 18.18 -9.51
CA GLY A 81 -12.31 17.45 -9.09
C GLY A 81 -12.50 16.14 -9.85
N SER A 82 -12.34 16.17 -11.17
CA SER A 82 -12.40 14.98 -12.02
C SER A 82 -11.36 13.93 -11.63
N PHE A 83 -10.16 14.38 -11.25
CA PHE A 83 -9.11 13.50 -10.75
C PHE A 83 -9.45 12.90 -9.38
N GLU A 84 -9.96 13.70 -8.45
CA GLU A 84 -10.41 13.23 -7.14
C GLU A 84 -11.51 12.17 -7.28
N ASP A 85 -12.49 12.40 -8.16
CA ASP A 85 -13.56 11.44 -8.48
C ASP A 85 -12.98 10.15 -9.08
N TYR A 86 -12.03 10.26 -10.01
CA TYR A 86 -11.33 9.11 -10.59
C TYR A 86 -10.59 8.29 -9.51
N VAL A 87 -9.89 8.96 -8.59
CA VAL A 87 -9.17 8.29 -7.50
C VAL A 87 -10.13 7.55 -6.57
N GLN A 88 -11.20 8.21 -6.16
CA GLN A 88 -12.18 7.68 -5.22
C GLN A 88 -13.01 6.53 -5.82
N ALA A 89 -13.43 6.67 -7.09
CA ALA A 89 -14.30 5.70 -7.74
C ALA A 89 -13.51 4.57 -8.42
N THR A 90 -12.44 4.89 -9.15
CA THR A 90 -11.75 3.95 -10.04
C THR A 90 -10.47 3.41 -9.42
N LEU A 91 -9.55 4.28 -8.99
CA LEU A 91 -8.25 3.82 -8.46
C LEU A 91 -8.43 2.94 -7.23
N ARG A 92 -9.36 3.30 -6.34
CA ARG A 92 -9.73 2.49 -5.17
C ARG A 92 -10.09 1.04 -5.52
N GLN A 93 -10.79 0.80 -6.63
CA GLN A 93 -11.18 -0.56 -7.05
C GLN A 93 -9.99 -1.41 -7.51
N HIS A 94 -8.91 -0.76 -7.94
CA HIS A 94 -7.70 -1.43 -8.43
C HIS A 94 -6.67 -1.66 -7.33
N VAL A 95 -6.88 -1.12 -6.14
CA VAL A 95 -6.06 -1.41 -4.95
C VAL A 95 -6.56 -2.70 -4.30
N SER A 96 -6.05 -3.83 -4.79
CA SER A 96 -6.36 -5.14 -4.21
C SER A 96 -5.37 -5.50 -3.10
N MET A 97 -5.88 -5.97 -1.96
CA MET A 97 -5.06 -6.60 -0.94
C MET A 97 -4.49 -7.92 -1.47
N LYS A 98 -3.23 -7.93 -1.89
CA LYS A 98 -2.50 -9.17 -2.15
C LYS A 98 -1.80 -9.61 -0.88
N VAL A 99 -2.44 -10.50 -0.11
CA VAL A 99 -1.76 -11.21 0.98
C VAL A 99 -0.83 -12.23 0.32
N MET A 100 0.36 -11.77 -0.06
CA MET A 100 1.42 -12.67 -0.53
C MET A 100 1.85 -13.46 0.69
N MET A 101 1.46 -14.73 0.77
CA MET A 101 1.96 -15.61 1.81
C MET A 101 3.48 -15.62 1.71
N PRO A 102 4.21 -15.21 2.77
CA PRO A 102 5.66 -15.23 2.73
C PRO A 102 6.13 -16.62 2.32
N TYR A 103 7.08 -16.69 1.39
CA TYR A 103 7.63 -17.94 0.83
C TYR A 103 8.02 -18.95 1.93
N ARG A 104 8.43 -18.43 3.09
CA ARG A 104 8.71 -19.20 4.30
C ARG A 104 7.56 -20.11 4.76
N TYR A 105 6.31 -19.65 4.71
CA TYR A 105 5.14 -20.47 5.07
C TYR A 105 4.82 -21.54 4.02
N MET A 106 5.11 -21.24 2.75
CA MET A 106 4.96 -22.20 1.66
C MET A 106 5.98 -23.34 1.80
N LEU A 107 7.22 -23.04 2.19
CA LEU A 107 8.23 -24.07 2.45
C LEU A 107 7.84 -25.00 3.62
N PHE A 108 7.30 -24.44 4.71
CA PHE A 108 6.86 -25.25 5.86
C PHE A 108 5.70 -26.20 5.54
N SER A 109 4.90 -25.92 4.51
CA SER A 109 3.83 -26.83 4.10
C SER A 109 4.32 -27.97 3.21
N THR A 110 5.43 -27.77 2.48
CA THR A 110 5.99 -28.76 1.54
C THR A 110 7.09 -29.64 2.13
N THR A 111 7.77 -29.21 3.20
CA THR A 111 8.86 -29.96 3.84
C THR A 111 8.54 -31.42 4.22
N PRO A 112 7.35 -31.78 4.76
CA PRO A 112 7.07 -33.19 5.06
C PRO A 112 7.00 -34.09 3.82
N PHE A 113 6.84 -33.54 2.61
CA PHE A 113 6.80 -34.32 1.37
C PHE A 113 8.16 -34.50 0.70
N VAL A 114 9.14 -33.65 1.03
CA VAL A 114 10.50 -33.70 0.43
C VAL A 114 11.48 -34.51 1.29
N LEU A 115 11.17 -34.69 2.58
CA LEU A 115 11.97 -35.46 3.55
C LEU A 115 11.38 -36.84 3.89
N SER A 116 10.32 -37.28 3.20
CA SER A 116 9.74 -38.64 3.27
C SER A 116 10.12 -39.44 2.05
#